data_AF-A0AAV4NQP2-F1
#
_entry.id   AF-A0AAV4NQP2-F1
#
_cell.length_a   1.000
_cell.length_b   1.000
_cell.length_c   1.000
_cell.angle_alpha   90.00
_cell.angle_beta   90.00
_cell.angle_gamma   90.00
#
_symmetry.space_group_name_H-M   'P 1'
#
loop_
_entity.id
_entity.type
_entity.pdbx_description
1 polymer ?
#
loop_
_entity_poly.entity_id
_entity_poly.type
_entity_poly.pdbx_seq_one_letter_code
_entity_poly.pdbx_strand_id
1 'polypeptide(L)'
;MPPSLSAIYYSLSGSRNPQPKYKRHLPYSSFSSKNNPTIKVVSDESNISLSFQYFNYLLKLGRPKDEKLEVILSSIKKKAELQHKKEIIKQYYTTGGKSIEKSPVKDIDVCLMQNDCVLDSNISNCEAWPQASALSIGDVIYEVSFNIPSIKNLNLPDFLISGCALRPHFELESASQNDSIFTWYRSISEDYGKSLLQNKNNEILVENGKYWKKIHEGYVYFISTDDIGCFLKVVCVPKLNDRTGPECSVESKAVVEAAPEFPFEERQEHTRTFCDDESTRCLTYNVLAKMYVEQQRFPYASTKARDTCYRKQILLKELVGYNSDIICLQEVEKKIIRNSKHIYDDLLNKVSSNFKDMNKLLVQNTVLQLLAVEHSHLPGTELLIANTHLYSNKHNPEVRLLQAAICAYFIEHYIKIEGYQNPGVIFCGDFNSLPDSPTYNFLMSGKYECCVTWNIDPNSNDTMLEHNLNLDSACGTPEYTNYTESFTGCLDYIFYNKDILKVADVVPMPRHEHVIAQVGLPNEYFPSDHIPLICTFQWKDS
;
A
#
# COMPACT_ATOMS: atom_id res chain seq x y z
N MET A 1 14.77 21.26 0.85
CA MET A 1 15.71 20.33 0.21
C MET A 1 16.44 19.57 1.30
N PRO A 2 16.31 18.24 1.39
CA PRO A 2 17.27 17.42 2.12
C PRO A 2 18.29 16.75 1.17
N PRO A 3 19.43 16.29 1.69
CA PRO A 3 20.67 16.07 0.94
C PRO A 3 20.67 14.76 0.15
N SER A 4 21.23 14.82 -1.06
CA SER A 4 21.47 13.68 -1.94
C SER A 4 22.54 12.74 -1.36
N LEU A 5 22.18 11.48 -1.11
CA LEU A 5 23.14 10.39 -0.91
C LEU A 5 23.55 9.83 -2.28
N SER A 6 24.81 10.06 -2.66
CA SER A 6 25.42 9.58 -3.89
C SER A 6 25.89 8.12 -3.76
N ALA A 7 25.37 7.24 -4.61
CA ALA A 7 25.94 5.90 -4.83
C ALA A 7 26.90 5.92 -6.02
N ILE A 8 28.13 5.46 -5.80
CA ILE A 8 29.23 5.40 -6.76
C ILE A 8 29.05 4.16 -7.65
N TYR A 9 28.99 4.35 -8.98
CA TYR A 9 28.99 3.25 -9.96
C TYR A 9 30.38 3.09 -10.59
N TYR A 10 30.95 1.88 -10.51
CA TYR A 10 32.13 1.49 -11.29
C TYR A 10 31.70 0.96 -12.68
N SER A 11 32.08 1.69 -13.72
CA SER A 11 32.00 1.26 -15.12
C SER A 11 33.29 0.54 -15.50
N LEU A 12 33.19 -0.72 -15.93
CA LEU A 12 34.28 -1.43 -16.61
C LEU A 12 33.94 -1.56 -18.10
N SER A 13 34.59 -0.71 -18.89
CA SER A 13 34.63 -0.75 -20.35
C SER A 13 35.69 -1.74 -20.84
N GLY A 14 35.38 -2.47 -21.91
CA GLY A 14 36.31 -3.30 -22.71
C GLY A 14 35.59 -4.57 -23.14
N SER A 15 35.54 -5.01 -24.39
CA SER A 15 36.43 -4.82 -25.53
C SER A 15 35.70 -5.19 -26.83
N ARG A 16 36.16 -4.63 -27.94
CA ARG A 16 35.68 -4.88 -29.31
C ARG A 16 36.02 -6.30 -29.82
N ASN A 17 35.24 -6.68 -30.86
CA ASN A 17 35.50 -7.63 -31.97
C ASN A 17 34.90 -9.04 -31.84
N PRO A 18 34.64 -9.76 -32.96
CA PRO A 18 34.38 -9.34 -34.35
C PRO A 18 33.10 -9.98 -34.95
N GLN A 19 32.58 -9.41 -36.05
CA GLN A 19 31.53 -10.05 -36.85
C GLN A 19 32.05 -11.30 -37.59
N PRO A 20 31.29 -12.40 -37.64
CA PRO A 20 31.40 -13.40 -38.70
C PRO A 20 30.37 -13.12 -39.80
N LYS A 21 30.88 -12.88 -41.02
CA LYS A 21 30.13 -12.90 -42.26
C LYS A 21 29.76 -14.33 -42.62
N TYR A 22 28.47 -14.69 -42.59
CA TYR A 22 27.96 -15.80 -43.39
C TYR A 22 26.61 -15.45 -44.01
N LYS A 23 26.63 -15.25 -45.34
CA LYS A 23 25.44 -15.19 -46.18
C LYS A 23 24.85 -16.59 -46.30
N ARG A 24 23.58 -16.76 -45.92
CA ARG A 24 22.70 -17.75 -46.54
C ARG A 24 21.40 -17.05 -46.95
N HIS A 25 21.20 -16.97 -48.26
CA HIS A 25 19.97 -16.48 -48.88
C HIS A 25 18.82 -17.46 -48.60
N LEU A 26 17.69 -16.95 -48.10
CA LEU A 26 16.37 -17.54 -48.28
C LEU A 26 15.39 -16.43 -48.72
N PRO A 27 14.35 -16.79 -49.49
CA PRO A 27 13.75 -15.91 -50.48
C PRO A 27 12.79 -14.88 -49.86
N TYR A 28 12.92 -13.64 -50.32
CA TYR A 28 11.96 -12.58 -50.11
C TYR A 28 10.56 -13.02 -50.55
N SER A 29 9.59 -12.91 -49.65
CA SER A 29 8.23 -12.51 -50.03
C SER A 29 7.86 -11.29 -49.18
N SER A 30 7.61 -10.18 -49.86
CA SER A 30 7.18 -8.91 -49.30
C SER A 30 5.81 -9.07 -48.65
N PHE A 31 5.74 -8.95 -47.33
CA PHE A 31 4.48 -8.72 -46.62
C PHE A 31 4.38 -7.26 -46.17
N SER A 32 3.28 -6.65 -46.58
CA SER A 32 2.83 -5.31 -46.27
C SER A 32 2.84 -4.98 -44.78
N SER A 33 3.15 -3.72 -44.46
CA SER A 33 3.10 -3.08 -43.14
C SER A 33 1.74 -3.21 -42.42
N LYS A 34 1.49 -4.36 -41.80
CA LYS A 34 0.56 -4.50 -40.67
C LYS A 34 1.42 -4.85 -39.46
N ASN A 35 1.25 -4.11 -38.35
CA ASN A 35 1.98 -4.36 -37.10
C ASN A 35 2.05 -5.87 -36.82
N ASN A 36 3.25 -6.42 -36.73
CA ASN A 36 3.42 -7.82 -36.35
C ASN A 36 2.75 -8.03 -34.97
N PRO A 37 2.07 -9.17 -34.74
CA PRO A 37 1.54 -9.48 -33.43
C PRO A 37 2.67 -9.52 -32.40
N THR A 38 2.41 -9.16 -31.14
CA THR A 38 3.44 -9.15 -30.09
C THR A 38 3.28 -10.32 -29.12
N ILE A 39 4.40 -10.81 -28.61
CA ILE A 39 4.44 -11.71 -27.47
C ILE A 39 5.04 -10.97 -26.27
N LYS A 40 4.23 -10.86 -25.21
CA LYS A 40 4.68 -10.27 -23.95
C LYS A 40 5.35 -11.35 -23.12
N VAL A 41 6.58 -11.07 -22.71
CA VAL A 41 7.42 -11.97 -21.90
C VAL A 41 7.82 -11.25 -20.63
N VAL A 42 7.50 -11.84 -19.49
CA VAL A 42 7.77 -11.30 -18.15
C VAL A 42 8.61 -12.31 -17.41
N SER A 43 9.76 -11.88 -16.89
CA SER A 43 10.64 -12.70 -16.05
C SER A 43 10.68 -12.14 -14.64
N ASP A 44 10.40 -13.00 -13.67
CA ASP A 44 10.55 -12.73 -12.23
C ASP A 44 11.81 -13.44 -11.67
N GLU A 45 11.91 -13.59 -10.34
CA GLU A 45 13.07 -14.21 -9.67
C GLU A 45 13.29 -15.68 -10.06
N SER A 46 12.24 -16.43 -10.42
CA SER A 46 12.29 -17.89 -10.61
C SER A 46 11.68 -18.38 -11.92
N ASN A 47 10.75 -17.62 -12.50
CA ASN A 47 9.94 -18.04 -13.63
C ASN A 47 9.93 -17.00 -14.75
N ILE A 48 9.61 -17.49 -15.94
CA ILE A 48 9.25 -16.70 -17.10
C ILE A 48 7.78 -16.97 -17.48
N SER A 49 7.05 -15.90 -17.74
CA SER A 49 5.64 -15.91 -18.13
C SER A 49 5.46 -15.27 -19.50
N LEU A 50 4.74 -15.96 -20.39
CA LEU A 50 4.50 -15.54 -21.75
C LEU A 50 3.01 -15.40 -21.98
N SER A 51 2.63 -14.33 -22.69
CA SER A 51 1.25 -14.11 -23.11
C SER A 51 1.19 -13.50 -24.51
N PHE A 52 0.38 -14.09 -25.38
CA PHE A 52 0.16 -13.62 -26.75
C PHE A 52 -1.16 -14.12 -27.30
N GLN A 53 -1.70 -13.38 -28.26
CA GLN A 53 -2.91 -13.75 -28.98
C GLN A 53 -2.56 -14.69 -30.14
N TYR A 54 -3.19 -15.87 -30.19
CA TYR A 54 -3.07 -16.84 -31.27
C TYR A 54 -4.47 -17.18 -31.78
N PHE A 55 -4.80 -16.74 -33.00
CA PHE A 55 -6.18 -16.67 -33.50
C PHE A 55 -7.09 -15.89 -32.53
N ASN A 56 -8.22 -16.46 -32.12
CA ASN A 56 -9.17 -15.87 -31.17
C ASN A 56 -8.88 -16.25 -29.70
N TYR A 57 -7.67 -16.73 -29.40
CA TYR A 57 -7.33 -17.27 -28.09
C TYR A 57 -6.10 -16.58 -27.49
N LEU A 58 -6.23 -16.16 -26.24
CA LEU A 58 -5.10 -15.68 -25.45
C LEU A 58 -4.33 -16.88 -24.87
N LEU A 59 -3.15 -17.16 -25.40
CA LEU A 59 -2.27 -18.19 -24.86
C LEU A 59 -1.44 -17.61 -23.72
N LYS A 60 -1.39 -18.34 -22.60
CA LYS A 60 -0.52 -18.06 -21.46
C LYS A 60 0.32 -19.28 -21.12
N LEU A 61 1.61 -19.09 -20.86
CA LEU A 61 2.51 -20.13 -20.35
C LEU A 61 3.38 -19.53 -19.24
N GLY A 62 3.62 -20.30 -18.19
CA GLY A 62 4.66 -20.02 -17.20
C GLY A 62 5.63 -21.20 -17.15
N ARG A 63 6.93 -20.93 -17.07
CA ARG A 63 8.00 -21.94 -16.97
C ARG A 63 9.13 -21.47 -16.06
N PRO A 64 9.89 -22.37 -15.44
CA PRO A 64 11.12 -22.00 -14.74
C PRO A 64 12.12 -21.33 -15.68
N LYS A 65 12.84 -20.33 -15.18
CA LYS A 65 13.81 -19.57 -15.98
C LYS A 65 15.06 -20.41 -16.35
N ASP A 66 15.40 -21.38 -15.51
CA ASP A 66 16.57 -22.26 -15.69
C ASP A 66 16.24 -23.49 -16.56
N GLU A 67 14.97 -23.66 -16.95
CA GLU A 67 14.57 -24.69 -17.90
C GLU A 67 15.08 -24.36 -19.31
N LYS A 68 15.43 -25.40 -20.09
CA LYS A 68 15.85 -25.24 -21.47
C LYS A 68 14.76 -24.65 -22.36
N LEU A 69 15.16 -23.81 -23.31
CA LEU A 69 14.29 -23.17 -24.29
C LEU A 69 13.47 -24.20 -25.10
N GLU A 70 14.04 -25.36 -25.42
CA GLU A 70 13.34 -26.43 -26.16
C GLU A 70 12.00 -26.84 -25.52
N VAL A 71 11.92 -26.82 -24.18
CA VAL A 71 10.73 -27.28 -23.45
C VAL A 71 9.59 -26.28 -23.61
N ILE A 72 9.88 -24.98 -23.56
CA ILE A 72 8.87 -23.95 -23.72
C ILE A 72 8.41 -23.86 -25.18
N LEU A 73 9.33 -23.97 -26.15
CA LEU A 73 9.00 -23.98 -27.58
C LEU A 73 8.14 -25.21 -27.94
N SER A 74 8.48 -26.39 -27.42
CA SER A 74 7.66 -27.61 -27.56
C SER A 74 6.25 -27.43 -26.97
N SER A 75 6.16 -26.75 -25.82
CA SER A 75 4.88 -26.45 -25.18
C SER A 75 4.02 -25.49 -26.00
N ILE A 76 4.65 -24.47 -26.60
CA ILE A 76 3.99 -23.53 -27.52
C ILE A 76 3.50 -24.28 -28.76
N LYS A 77 4.35 -25.12 -29.38
CA LYS A 77 3.99 -25.95 -30.54
C LYS A 77 2.75 -26.79 -30.27
N LYS A 78 2.75 -27.56 -29.18
CA LYS A 78 1.59 -28.39 -28.78
C LYS A 78 0.31 -27.58 -28.60
N LYS A 79 0.38 -26.38 -28.00
CA LYS A 79 -0.78 -25.50 -27.82
C LYS A 79 -1.26 -24.90 -29.15
N ALA A 80 -0.34 -24.49 -30.02
CA ALA A 80 -0.66 -23.96 -31.35
C ALA A 80 -1.35 -25.03 -32.22
N GLU A 81 -0.81 -26.25 -32.26
CA GLU A 81 -1.40 -27.39 -32.98
C GLU A 81 -2.79 -27.75 -32.48
N LEU A 82 -2.99 -27.77 -31.16
CA LEU A 82 -4.31 -28.01 -30.56
C LEU A 82 -5.32 -26.95 -31.02
N GLN A 83 -4.89 -25.69 -31.12
CA GLN A 83 -5.78 -24.61 -31.49
C GLN A 83 -6.07 -24.57 -32.99
N HIS A 84 -5.10 -24.92 -33.82
CA HIS A 84 -5.32 -25.10 -35.24
C HIS A 84 -6.35 -26.22 -35.51
N LYS A 85 -6.26 -27.34 -34.79
CA LYS A 85 -7.26 -28.43 -34.87
C LYS A 85 -8.67 -27.94 -34.49
N LYS A 86 -8.81 -27.13 -33.43
CA LYS A 86 -10.12 -26.58 -33.03
C LYS A 86 -10.70 -25.64 -34.07
N GLU A 87 -9.88 -24.80 -34.70
CA GLU A 87 -10.37 -23.87 -35.73
C GLU A 87 -10.82 -24.61 -37.00
N ILE A 88 -10.10 -25.66 -37.42
CA ILE A 88 -10.53 -26.53 -38.53
C ILE A 88 -11.89 -27.18 -38.24
N ILE A 89 -12.08 -27.70 -37.02
CA ILE A 89 -13.36 -28.31 -36.60
C ILE A 89 -14.48 -27.25 -36.63
N LYS A 90 -14.22 -26.05 -36.10
CA LYS A 90 -15.18 -24.95 -36.11
C LYS A 90 -15.58 -24.57 -37.53
N GLN A 91 -14.63 -24.45 -38.44
CA GLN A 91 -14.90 -24.16 -39.85
C GLN A 91 -15.77 -25.24 -40.51
N TYR A 92 -15.54 -26.53 -40.21
CA TYR A 92 -16.32 -27.65 -40.75
C TYR A 92 -17.81 -27.56 -40.37
N TYR A 93 -18.11 -27.22 -39.10
CA TYR A 93 -19.49 -27.02 -38.66
C TYR A 93 -20.11 -25.73 -39.22
N THR A 94 -19.30 -24.70 -39.46
CA THR A 94 -19.79 -23.41 -39.98
C THR A 94 -20.12 -23.48 -41.49
N THR A 95 -19.47 -24.36 -42.25
CA THR A 95 -19.70 -24.56 -43.70
C THR A 95 -20.76 -25.61 -44.03
N GLY A 96 -21.51 -26.10 -43.04
CA GLY A 96 -22.60 -27.06 -43.25
C GLY A 96 -22.12 -28.46 -43.64
N GLY A 97 -20.95 -28.89 -43.15
CA GLY A 97 -20.48 -30.27 -43.32
C GLY A 97 -19.90 -30.62 -44.69
N LYS A 98 -19.66 -29.62 -45.56
CA LYS A 98 -18.87 -29.83 -46.79
C LYS A 98 -17.42 -30.13 -46.40
N SER A 99 -16.85 -31.17 -47.00
CA SER A 99 -15.46 -31.58 -46.76
C SER A 99 -14.52 -30.42 -47.05
N ILE A 100 -13.92 -29.87 -46.00
CA ILE A 100 -12.73 -29.02 -46.13
C ILE A 100 -11.65 -29.96 -46.66
N GLU A 101 -11.01 -29.59 -47.78
CA GLU A 101 -9.83 -30.31 -48.27
C GLU A 101 -8.91 -30.57 -47.08
N LYS A 102 -8.50 -31.82 -46.89
CA LYS A 102 -7.48 -32.21 -45.90
C LYS A 102 -6.17 -31.55 -46.33
N SER A 103 -6.03 -30.25 -46.10
CA SER A 103 -4.73 -29.63 -45.96
C SER A 103 -4.09 -30.38 -44.79
N PRO A 104 -3.00 -31.13 -45.01
CA PRO A 104 -2.30 -31.76 -43.90
C PRO A 104 -2.02 -30.66 -42.87
N VAL A 105 -2.21 -30.95 -41.58
CA VAL A 105 -1.80 -30.03 -40.52
C VAL A 105 -0.34 -29.70 -40.81
N LYS A 106 -0.08 -28.51 -41.36
CA LYS A 106 1.29 -28.06 -41.64
C LYS A 106 2.04 -28.23 -40.33
N ASP A 107 3.17 -28.93 -40.38
CA ASP A 107 4.02 -29.06 -39.21
C ASP A 107 4.35 -27.63 -38.72
N ILE A 108 3.88 -27.29 -37.52
CA ILE A 108 4.02 -25.92 -37.00
C ILE A 108 5.40 -25.85 -36.38
N ASP A 109 6.34 -25.27 -37.11
CA ASP A 109 7.65 -24.96 -36.57
C ASP A 109 7.56 -23.78 -35.61
N VAL A 110 8.22 -23.92 -34.46
CA VAL A 110 8.27 -22.88 -33.43
C VAL A 110 9.72 -22.61 -33.09
N CYS A 111 10.20 -21.40 -33.37
CA CYS A 111 11.58 -21.02 -33.10
C CYS A 111 11.68 -19.59 -32.58
N LEU A 112 12.64 -19.36 -31.69
CA LEU A 112 12.96 -18.04 -31.15
C LEU A 112 14.11 -17.45 -31.95
N MET A 113 14.02 -16.16 -32.29
CA MET A 113 14.93 -15.49 -33.20
C MET A 113 15.57 -14.27 -32.55
N GLN A 114 16.82 -14.00 -32.90
CA GLN A 114 17.55 -12.78 -32.61
C GLN A 114 18.16 -12.26 -33.92
N ASN A 115 17.76 -11.07 -34.36
CA ASN A 115 18.28 -10.43 -35.59
C ASN A 115 18.28 -11.39 -36.80
N ASP A 116 17.13 -12.02 -37.07
CA ASP A 116 16.91 -13.00 -38.14
C ASP A 116 17.65 -14.36 -38.01
N CYS A 117 18.38 -14.58 -36.92
CA CYS A 117 19.02 -15.87 -36.61
C CYS A 117 18.19 -16.65 -35.58
N VAL A 118 18.02 -17.96 -35.81
CA VAL A 118 17.38 -18.87 -34.83
C VAL A 118 18.32 -19.09 -33.65
N LEU A 119 17.82 -18.87 -32.44
CA LEU A 119 18.54 -19.12 -31.18
C LEU A 119 18.65 -20.63 -30.91
N ASP A 120 19.75 -21.04 -30.29
CA ASP A 120 19.96 -22.42 -29.85
C ASP A 120 18.90 -22.80 -28.81
N SER A 121 18.19 -23.91 -29.02
CA SER A 121 17.14 -24.38 -28.12
C SER A 121 17.69 -25.04 -26.83
N ASN A 122 19.00 -25.27 -26.74
CA ASN A 122 19.64 -25.86 -25.56
C ASN A 122 19.96 -24.87 -24.45
N ILE A 123 19.97 -23.56 -24.73
CA ILE A 123 20.18 -22.53 -23.70
C ILE A 123 18.95 -22.40 -22.80
N SER A 124 19.13 -21.83 -21.63
CA SER A 124 18.05 -21.62 -20.66
C SER A 124 17.09 -20.51 -21.10
N ASN A 125 15.88 -20.49 -20.56
CA ASN A 125 14.94 -19.40 -20.80
C ASN A 125 15.48 -18.04 -20.32
N CYS A 126 16.23 -18.00 -19.21
CA CYS A 126 16.82 -16.77 -18.69
C CYS A 126 17.90 -16.17 -19.61
N GLU A 127 18.55 -17.00 -20.44
CA GLU A 127 19.49 -16.54 -21.46
C GLU A 127 18.80 -16.22 -22.80
N ALA A 128 17.82 -17.05 -23.21
CA ALA A 128 17.19 -16.97 -24.52
C ALA A 128 16.30 -15.74 -24.72
N TRP A 129 15.39 -15.48 -23.78
CA TRP A 129 14.32 -14.49 -23.95
C TRP A 129 14.76 -13.03 -23.87
N PRO A 130 15.74 -12.63 -23.02
CA PRO A 130 16.22 -11.25 -22.99
C PRO A 130 16.85 -10.77 -24.30
N GLN A 131 17.40 -11.70 -25.09
CA GLN A 131 18.09 -11.40 -26.35
C GLN A 131 17.23 -11.65 -27.60
N ALA A 132 16.03 -12.20 -27.45
CA ALA A 132 15.15 -12.52 -28.54
C ALA A 132 14.45 -11.28 -29.09
N SER A 133 14.44 -11.15 -30.42
CA SER A 133 13.71 -10.10 -31.14
C SER A 133 12.34 -10.59 -31.62
N ALA A 134 12.21 -11.88 -31.93
CA ALA A 134 10.95 -12.44 -32.44
C ALA A 134 10.75 -13.92 -32.06
N LEU A 135 9.51 -14.35 -32.01
CA LEU A 135 9.09 -15.76 -31.92
C LEU A 135 8.33 -16.11 -33.21
N SER A 136 8.81 -17.09 -33.96
CA SER A 136 8.08 -17.63 -35.11
C SER A 136 7.20 -18.81 -34.68
N ILE A 137 5.94 -18.81 -35.13
CA ILE A 137 4.99 -19.92 -34.98
C ILE A 137 4.37 -20.20 -36.35
N GLY A 138 4.93 -21.16 -37.08
CA GLY A 138 4.57 -21.45 -38.46
C GLY A 138 4.82 -20.24 -39.36
N ASP A 139 3.77 -19.75 -40.02
CA ASP A 139 3.83 -18.61 -40.95
C ASP A 139 3.68 -17.24 -40.24
N VAL A 140 3.55 -17.21 -38.90
CA VAL A 140 3.32 -15.98 -38.11
C VAL A 140 4.53 -15.63 -37.26
N ILE A 141 5.02 -14.39 -37.39
CA ILE A 141 6.15 -13.87 -36.62
C ILE A 141 5.61 -12.92 -35.54
N TYR A 142 5.94 -13.22 -34.28
CA TYR A 142 5.60 -12.41 -33.12
C TYR A 142 6.80 -11.56 -32.69
N GLU A 143 6.64 -10.26 -32.53
CA GLU A 143 7.67 -9.40 -31.94
C GLU A 143 7.76 -9.64 -30.43
N VAL A 144 8.97 -9.85 -29.91
CA VAL A 144 9.20 -10.17 -28.49
C VAL A 144 9.27 -8.89 -27.66
N SER A 145 8.32 -8.75 -26.73
CA SER A 145 8.25 -7.68 -25.74
C SER A 145 8.72 -8.19 -24.38
N PHE A 146 10.04 -8.15 -24.13
CA PHE A 146 10.64 -8.67 -22.91
C PHE A 146 10.72 -7.64 -21.77
N ASN A 147 10.09 -7.93 -20.62
CA ASN A 147 10.07 -7.11 -19.41
C ASN A 147 9.78 -5.62 -19.68
N ILE A 148 8.89 -5.34 -20.65
CA ILE A 148 8.48 -3.97 -20.95
C ILE A 148 7.71 -3.44 -19.73
N PRO A 149 8.09 -2.26 -19.21
CA PRO A 149 7.34 -1.61 -18.14
C PRO A 149 5.85 -1.56 -18.48
N SER A 150 4.98 -1.99 -17.57
CA SER A 150 3.55 -2.02 -17.86
C SER A 150 2.70 -1.89 -16.62
N ILE A 151 1.45 -1.50 -16.83
CA ILE A 151 0.44 -1.32 -15.80
C ILE A 151 -0.71 -2.29 -16.04
N LYS A 152 -1.17 -2.92 -14.97
CA LYS A 152 -2.37 -3.75 -14.93
C LYS A 152 -3.40 -3.11 -14.01
N ASN A 153 -4.67 -3.35 -14.32
CA ASN A 153 -5.80 -2.98 -13.47
C ASN A 153 -5.83 -1.48 -13.09
N LEU A 154 -5.47 -0.59 -14.01
CA LEU A 154 -5.50 0.86 -13.79
C LEU A 154 -6.96 1.31 -13.61
N ASN A 155 -7.28 1.81 -12.42
CA ASN A 155 -8.63 2.25 -12.04
C ASN A 155 -8.57 3.53 -11.19
N LEU A 156 -9.62 4.33 -11.24
CA LEU A 156 -9.85 5.43 -10.31
C LEU A 156 -10.90 5.04 -9.25
N PRO A 157 -10.83 5.65 -8.05
CA PRO A 157 -11.91 5.57 -7.05
C PRO A 157 -13.29 5.87 -7.63
N ASP A 158 -14.31 5.19 -7.10
CA ASP A 158 -15.70 5.39 -7.52
C ASP A 158 -16.27 6.73 -6.99
N PHE A 159 -15.73 7.24 -5.88
CA PHE A 159 -16.08 8.54 -5.30
C PHE A 159 -14.91 9.51 -5.42
N LEU A 160 -15.17 10.74 -5.86
CA LEU A 160 -14.17 11.79 -6.04
C LEU A 160 -14.61 13.04 -5.31
N ILE A 161 -13.83 13.51 -4.34
CA ILE A 161 -14.23 14.60 -3.45
C ILE A 161 -13.27 15.79 -3.62
N SER A 162 -13.79 16.98 -3.91
CA SER A 162 -12.97 18.20 -4.00
C SER A 162 -12.18 18.44 -2.71
N GLY A 163 -10.93 18.89 -2.80
CA GLY A 163 -10.05 19.14 -1.66
C GLY A 163 -9.41 17.88 -1.05
N CYS A 164 -9.71 16.69 -1.58
CA CYS A 164 -9.07 15.44 -1.15
C CYS A 164 -7.99 14.98 -2.15
N ALA A 165 -7.05 14.18 -1.66
CA ALA A 165 -6.01 13.56 -2.47
C ALA A 165 -6.55 12.34 -3.23
N LEU A 166 -6.40 12.34 -4.55
CA LEU A 166 -6.78 11.28 -5.47
C LEU A 166 -5.55 10.51 -5.94
N ARG A 167 -5.66 9.18 -5.92
CA ARG A 167 -4.63 8.27 -6.41
C ARG A 167 -5.26 7.14 -7.23
N PRO A 168 -4.69 6.77 -8.38
CA PRO A 168 -5.15 5.61 -9.11
C PRO A 168 -4.71 4.32 -8.42
N HIS A 169 -5.54 3.28 -8.57
CA HIS A 169 -5.21 1.92 -8.18
C HIS A 169 -4.67 1.16 -9.39
N PHE A 170 -3.53 0.49 -9.23
CA PHE A 170 -2.92 -0.30 -10.28
C PHE A 170 -1.88 -1.30 -9.74
N GLU A 171 -1.47 -2.23 -10.60
CA GLU A 171 -0.33 -3.12 -10.43
C GLU A 171 0.75 -2.79 -11.47
N LEU A 172 1.99 -2.65 -11.02
CA LEU A 172 3.15 -2.46 -11.91
C LEU A 172 3.79 -3.80 -12.25
N GLU A 173 4.24 -3.95 -13.49
CA GLU A 173 5.01 -5.09 -13.95
C GLU A 173 6.23 -4.58 -14.70
N SER A 174 7.43 -4.90 -14.20
CA SER A 174 8.70 -4.38 -14.70
C SER A 174 8.75 -2.84 -14.79
N ALA A 175 8.06 -2.15 -13.89
CA ALA A 175 7.95 -0.69 -13.83
C ALA A 175 8.18 -0.18 -12.39
N SER A 176 8.68 1.05 -12.26
CA SER A 176 8.83 1.80 -11.01
C SER A 176 7.79 2.90 -10.97
N GLN A 177 7.08 3.05 -9.85
CA GLN A 177 6.12 4.15 -9.68
C GLN A 177 6.81 5.51 -9.76
N ASN A 178 8.03 5.61 -9.21
CA ASN A 178 8.78 6.86 -9.15
C ASN A 178 9.33 7.26 -10.53
N ASP A 179 9.63 6.28 -11.38
CA ASP A 179 10.14 6.54 -12.74
C ASP A 179 8.99 6.83 -13.72
N SER A 180 7.80 6.31 -13.42
CA SER A 180 6.62 6.40 -14.28
C SER A 180 6.03 7.82 -14.28
N ILE A 181 5.48 8.23 -15.42
CA ILE A 181 4.89 9.56 -15.58
C ILE A 181 3.38 9.44 -15.47
N PHE A 182 2.76 10.28 -14.63
CA PHE A 182 1.32 10.38 -14.46
C PHE A 182 0.86 11.78 -14.85
N THR A 183 -0.10 11.87 -15.76
CA THR A 183 -0.68 13.14 -16.21
C THR A 183 -2.19 13.11 -16.00
N TRP A 184 -2.72 14.13 -15.33
CA TRP A 184 -4.14 14.26 -15.01
C TRP A 184 -4.82 15.27 -15.92
N TYR A 185 -6.06 14.94 -16.26
CA TYR A 185 -6.93 15.75 -17.10
C TYR A 185 -8.32 15.88 -16.51
N ARG A 186 -8.94 17.04 -16.75
CA ARG A 186 -10.33 17.33 -16.43
C ARG A 186 -11.16 17.41 -17.70
N SER A 187 -12.38 16.87 -17.68
CA SER A 187 -13.33 17.03 -18.78
C SER A 187 -13.76 18.48 -18.96
N ILE A 188 -13.82 18.97 -20.20
CA ILE A 188 -14.31 20.31 -20.53
C ILE A 188 -15.42 20.24 -21.60
N SER A 189 -16.20 21.32 -21.74
CA SER A 189 -17.20 21.42 -22.80
C SER A 189 -16.55 21.44 -24.19
N GLU A 190 -17.29 20.93 -25.18
CA GLU A 190 -16.83 20.86 -26.57
C GLU A 190 -16.51 22.25 -27.15
N ASP A 191 -17.37 23.24 -26.89
CA ASP A 191 -17.15 24.62 -27.37
C ASP A 191 -15.87 25.23 -26.80
N TYR A 192 -15.63 25.04 -25.50
CA TYR A 192 -14.41 25.52 -24.86
C TYR A 192 -13.18 24.76 -25.37
N GLY A 193 -13.27 23.44 -25.52
CA GLY A 193 -12.20 22.62 -26.07
C GLY A 193 -11.79 23.01 -27.49
N LYS A 194 -12.78 23.24 -28.38
CA LYS A 194 -12.52 23.73 -29.75
C LYS A 194 -11.82 25.09 -29.75
N SER A 195 -12.21 26.01 -28.86
CA SER A 195 -11.58 27.32 -28.77
C SER A 195 -10.10 27.23 -28.35
N LEU A 196 -9.75 26.29 -27.46
CA LEU A 196 -8.37 26.10 -27.00
C LEU A 196 -7.47 25.43 -28.05
N LEU A 197 -8.03 24.51 -28.86
CA LEU A 197 -7.30 23.89 -29.97
C LEU A 197 -6.92 24.89 -31.07
N GLN A 198 -7.77 25.89 -31.33
CA GLN A 198 -7.46 26.96 -32.29
C GLN A 198 -6.21 27.77 -31.87
N ASN A 199 -5.94 27.86 -30.55
CA ASN A 199 -4.77 28.53 -30.00
C ASN A 199 -3.51 27.64 -29.93
N LYS A 200 -3.52 26.45 -30.55
CA LYS A 200 -2.43 25.45 -30.50
C LYS A 200 -1.97 25.10 -29.07
N ASN A 201 -2.91 25.02 -28.12
CA ASN A 201 -2.55 24.63 -26.78
C ASN A 201 -2.30 23.11 -26.71
N ASN A 202 -1.06 22.69 -26.42
CA ASN A 202 -0.64 21.29 -26.33
C ASN A 202 -1.16 20.56 -25.08
N GLU A 203 -1.97 21.24 -24.26
CA GLU A 203 -2.54 20.73 -23.02
C GLU A 203 -3.93 20.09 -23.20
N ILE A 204 -4.44 20.02 -24.43
CA ILE A 204 -5.76 19.46 -24.74
C ILE A 204 -5.62 18.07 -25.36
N LEU A 205 -6.24 17.11 -24.72
CA LEU A 205 -6.41 15.75 -25.24
C LEU A 205 -7.84 15.60 -25.77
N VAL A 206 -7.98 15.08 -27.00
CA VAL A 206 -9.28 14.77 -27.61
C VAL A 206 -9.36 13.27 -27.84
N GLU A 207 -10.36 12.62 -27.22
CA GLU A 207 -10.51 11.18 -27.30
C GLU A 207 -11.98 10.80 -27.26
N ASN A 208 -12.41 9.95 -28.19
CA ASN A 208 -13.81 9.49 -28.30
C ASN A 208 -14.84 10.65 -28.32
N GLY A 209 -14.47 11.80 -28.92
CA GLY A 209 -15.32 12.99 -28.97
C GLY A 209 -15.39 13.80 -27.67
N LYS A 210 -14.68 13.41 -26.61
CA LYS A 210 -14.54 14.18 -25.37
C LYS A 210 -13.29 15.05 -25.40
N TYR A 211 -13.36 16.19 -24.71
CA TYR A 211 -12.27 17.15 -24.57
C TYR A 211 -11.74 17.14 -23.14
N TRP A 212 -10.42 17.05 -23.00
CA TRP A 212 -9.72 16.89 -21.75
C TRP A 212 -8.64 17.95 -21.61
N LYS A 213 -8.70 18.76 -20.56
CA LYS A 213 -7.67 19.76 -20.25
C LYS A 213 -6.70 19.20 -19.22
N LYS A 214 -5.40 19.24 -19.51
CA LYS A 214 -4.35 18.88 -18.55
C LYS A 214 -4.42 19.80 -17.33
N ILE A 215 -4.38 19.21 -16.13
CA ILE A 215 -4.53 19.92 -14.85
C ILE A 215 -3.38 19.62 -13.88
N HIS A 216 -2.68 18.48 -14.02
CA HIS A 216 -1.58 18.13 -13.12
C HIS A 216 -0.64 17.08 -13.71
N GLU A 217 0.61 17.06 -13.26
CA GLU A 217 1.57 15.98 -13.45
C GLU A 217 2.04 15.47 -12.09
N GLY A 218 1.89 14.18 -11.86
CA GLY A 218 2.21 13.55 -10.57
C GLY A 218 1.32 12.36 -10.25
N TYR A 219 1.84 11.43 -9.44
CA TYR A 219 1.11 10.23 -9.03
C TYR A 219 -0.14 10.56 -8.19
N VAL A 220 -0.05 11.59 -7.35
CA VAL A 220 -1.12 12.04 -6.46
C VAL A 220 -1.65 13.38 -6.97
N TYR A 221 -2.95 13.48 -7.18
CA TYR A 221 -3.60 14.75 -7.53
C TYR A 221 -4.49 15.23 -6.39
N PHE A 222 -4.36 16.50 -5.98
CA PHE A 222 -5.30 17.12 -5.05
C PHE A 222 -6.44 17.75 -5.84
N ILE A 223 -7.65 17.20 -5.68
CA ILE A 223 -8.81 17.61 -6.49
C ILE A 223 -9.16 19.07 -6.19
N SER A 224 -9.24 19.89 -7.23
CA SER A 224 -9.59 21.32 -7.11
C SER A 224 -11.10 21.52 -6.97
N THR A 225 -11.51 22.64 -6.37
CA THR A 225 -12.92 23.09 -6.41
C THR A 225 -13.39 23.37 -7.83
N ASP A 226 -12.48 23.73 -8.75
CA ASP A 226 -12.78 23.91 -10.18
C ASP A 226 -13.15 22.60 -10.89
N ASP A 227 -12.91 21.44 -10.26
CA ASP A 227 -13.18 20.14 -10.85
C ASP A 227 -14.60 19.65 -10.58
N ILE A 228 -15.33 20.29 -9.65
CA ILE A 228 -16.69 19.90 -9.25
C ILE A 228 -17.59 19.79 -10.48
N GLY A 229 -18.30 18.66 -10.60
CA GLY A 229 -19.17 18.34 -11.73
C GLY A 229 -18.44 17.86 -12.99
N CYS A 230 -17.12 17.78 -12.98
CA CYS A 230 -16.32 17.27 -14.10
C CYS A 230 -15.89 15.81 -13.88
N PHE A 231 -15.66 15.08 -14.97
CA PHE A 231 -14.93 13.81 -14.94
C PHE A 231 -13.43 14.06 -14.92
N LEU A 232 -12.69 13.14 -14.31
CA LEU A 232 -11.23 13.15 -14.28
C LEU A 232 -10.68 11.98 -15.09
N LYS A 233 -9.51 12.18 -15.69
CA LYS A 233 -8.77 11.15 -16.42
C LYS A 233 -7.32 11.18 -15.99
N VAL A 234 -6.73 10.01 -15.79
CA VAL A 234 -5.29 9.86 -15.59
C VAL A 234 -4.70 9.06 -16.74
N VAL A 235 -3.61 9.59 -17.28
CA VAL A 235 -2.78 8.93 -18.28
C VAL A 235 -1.46 8.59 -17.61
N CYS A 236 -1.02 7.34 -17.76
CA CYS A 236 0.23 6.88 -17.19
C CYS A 236 1.13 6.27 -18.27
N VAL A 237 2.39 6.69 -18.25
CA VAL A 237 3.47 6.09 -19.05
C VAL A 237 4.39 5.33 -18.09
N PRO A 238 4.28 3.98 -18.00
CA PRO A 238 5.11 3.20 -17.11
C PRO A 238 6.57 3.21 -17.55
N LYS A 239 7.48 3.36 -16.60
CA LYS A 239 8.93 3.36 -16.86
C LYS A 239 9.70 2.52 -15.84
N LEU A 240 10.87 2.07 -16.24
CA LEU A 240 11.88 1.52 -15.35
C LEU A 240 13.27 1.86 -15.90
N ASN A 241 13.99 2.73 -15.19
CA ASN A 241 15.21 3.34 -15.70
C ASN A 241 14.95 3.99 -17.09
N ASP A 242 15.76 3.68 -18.10
CA ASP A 242 15.62 4.22 -19.46
C ASP A 242 14.52 3.53 -20.29
N ARG A 243 13.90 2.46 -19.79
CA ARG A 243 12.87 1.71 -20.54
C ARG A 243 11.52 2.38 -20.34
N THR A 244 10.79 2.51 -21.45
CA THR A 244 9.44 3.09 -21.47
C THR A 244 8.46 2.06 -22.00
N GLY A 245 7.36 1.89 -21.27
CA GLY A 245 6.25 1.03 -21.66
C GLY A 245 5.15 1.76 -22.44
N PRO A 246 4.15 1.01 -22.92
CA PRO A 246 3.00 1.60 -23.58
C PRO A 246 2.19 2.45 -22.59
N GLU A 247 1.74 3.60 -23.07
CA GLU A 247 0.82 4.46 -22.33
C GLU A 247 -0.50 3.73 -22.05
N CYS A 248 -1.06 3.96 -20.87
CA CYS A 248 -2.41 3.55 -20.51
C CYS A 248 -3.17 4.70 -19.86
N SER A 249 -4.49 4.67 -19.93
CA SER A 249 -5.32 5.69 -19.29
C SER A 249 -6.60 5.11 -18.73
N VAL A 250 -7.19 5.83 -17.78
CA VAL A 250 -8.51 5.52 -17.23
C VAL A 250 -9.29 6.80 -16.93
N GLU A 251 -10.59 6.77 -17.18
CA GLU A 251 -11.54 7.83 -16.88
C GLU A 251 -12.29 7.50 -15.58
N SER A 252 -12.65 8.53 -14.81
CA SER A 252 -13.52 8.35 -13.64
C SER A 252 -14.91 7.91 -14.08
N LYS A 253 -15.54 7.05 -13.27
CA LYS A 253 -16.92 6.60 -13.52
C LYS A 253 -17.96 7.63 -13.09
N ALA A 254 -17.59 8.48 -12.13
CA ALA A 254 -18.41 9.56 -11.59
C ALA A 254 -17.72 10.91 -11.80
N VAL A 255 -18.51 11.97 -11.68
CA VAL A 255 -18.00 13.35 -11.62
C VAL A 255 -17.48 13.66 -10.22
N VAL A 256 -16.65 14.69 -10.11
CA VAL A 256 -16.20 15.20 -8.80
C VAL A 256 -17.37 15.81 -8.03
N GLU A 257 -17.52 15.38 -6.79
CA GLU A 257 -18.47 15.92 -5.82
C GLU A 257 -17.82 17.06 -5.02
N ALA A 258 -18.64 18.03 -4.61
CA ALA A 258 -18.23 19.01 -3.61
C ALA A 258 -17.99 18.29 -2.28
N ALA A 259 -16.91 18.64 -1.58
CA ALA A 259 -16.67 18.18 -0.22
C ALA A 259 -17.81 18.66 0.69
N PRO A 260 -18.37 17.78 1.54
CA PRO A 260 -19.13 18.25 2.68
C PRO A 260 -18.21 19.00 3.65
N GLU A 261 -18.82 19.80 4.53
CA GLU A 261 -18.12 20.31 5.71
C GLU A 261 -17.79 19.13 6.62
N PHE A 262 -16.50 18.93 6.90
CA PHE A 262 -16.06 17.81 7.71
C PHE A 262 -15.88 18.25 9.17
N PRO A 263 -16.43 17.51 10.16
CA PRO A 263 -16.31 17.86 11.57
C PRO A 263 -14.86 18.01 12.07
N PHE A 264 -13.89 17.32 11.47
CA PHE A 264 -12.49 17.46 11.83
C PHE A 264 -11.87 18.78 11.35
N GLU A 265 -12.48 19.51 10.42
CA GLU A 265 -11.97 20.82 9.96
C GLU A 265 -12.03 21.85 11.10
N GLU A 266 -13.06 21.82 11.95
CA GLU A 266 -13.11 22.62 13.20
C GLU A 266 -11.91 22.31 14.11
N ARG A 267 -11.51 21.05 14.19
CA ARG A 267 -10.33 20.63 14.98
C ARG A 267 -9.03 21.10 14.33
N GLN A 268 -8.97 21.13 13.00
CA GLN A 268 -7.80 21.61 12.25
C GLN A 268 -7.55 23.11 12.41
N GLU A 269 -8.57 23.88 12.84
CA GLU A 269 -8.39 25.29 13.22
C GLU A 269 -7.41 25.48 14.38
N HIS A 270 -7.24 24.47 15.24
CA HIS A 270 -6.23 24.45 16.32
C HIS A 270 -4.83 24.10 15.82
N THR A 271 -4.71 23.61 14.58
CA THR A 271 -3.49 23.03 14.04
C THR A 271 -3.15 23.58 12.65
N ARG A 272 -3.53 24.84 12.36
CA ARG A 272 -3.37 25.48 11.04
C ARG A 272 -1.92 25.46 10.52
N THR A 273 -0.95 25.46 11.42
CA THR A 273 0.48 25.40 11.10
C THR A 273 1.16 24.29 11.89
N PHE A 274 2.34 23.87 11.41
CA PHE A 274 3.28 23.07 12.20
C PHE A 274 3.67 23.80 13.49
N CYS A 275 4.15 23.02 14.46
CA CYS A 275 4.71 23.53 15.69
C CYS A 275 6.00 24.35 15.44
N ASP A 276 6.37 25.17 16.42
CA ASP A 276 7.70 25.76 16.50
C ASP A 276 8.75 24.71 16.90
N ASP A 277 10.03 25.07 16.83
CA ASP A 277 11.15 24.17 17.11
C ASP A 277 11.23 23.72 18.59
N GLU A 278 10.44 24.33 19.50
CA GLU A 278 10.39 23.98 20.93
C GLU A 278 9.26 23.00 21.26
N SER A 279 8.35 22.78 20.30
CA SER A 279 7.12 22.02 20.51
C SER A 279 7.01 20.83 19.56
N THR A 280 6.40 19.75 20.02
CA THR A 280 6.17 18.54 19.22
C THR A 280 4.71 18.15 19.26
N ARG A 281 4.01 18.21 18.14
CA ARG A 281 2.63 17.75 18.04
C ARG A 281 2.57 16.25 17.74
N CYS A 282 1.90 15.52 18.61
CA CYS A 282 1.71 14.07 18.52
C CYS A 282 0.23 13.73 18.28
N LEU A 283 -0.01 12.83 17.33
CA LEU A 283 -1.31 12.26 16.99
C LEU A 283 -1.30 10.74 17.14
N THR A 284 -2.31 10.18 17.80
CA THR A 284 -2.60 8.73 17.74
C THR A 284 -3.98 8.47 17.16
N TYR A 285 -4.10 7.47 16.26
CA TYR A 285 -5.36 7.16 15.60
C TYR A 285 -5.44 5.72 15.08
N ASN A 286 -6.43 4.96 15.57
CA ASN A 286 -6.85 3.71 14.93
C ASN A 286 -7.66 4.06 13.67
N VAL A 287 -7.16 3.69 12.49
CA VAL A 287 -7.72 4.13 11.19
C VAL A 287 -8.70 3.14 10.55
N LEU A 288 -9.09 2.09 11.29
CA LEU A 288 -10.03 1.06 10.87
C LEU A 288 -9.64 0.36 9.55
N ALA A 289 -8.97 -0.79 9.66
CA ALA A 289 -8.53 -1.56 8.50
C ALA A 289 -9.74 -2.03 7.65
N LYS A 290 -9.63 -2.00 6.31
CA LYS A 290 -10.69 -2.48 5.39
C LYS A 290 -11.25 -3.85 5.77
N MET A 291 -10.39 -4.75 6.24
CA MET A 291 -10.81 -6.12 6.58
C MET A 291 -11.82 -6.18 7.72
N TYR A 292 -11.97 -5.12 8.52
CA TYR A 292 -12.95 -5.05 9.60
C TYR A 292 -14.19 -4.23 9.25
N VAL A 293 -14.22 -3.59 8.07
CA VAL A 293 -15.36 -2.78 7.61
C VAL A 293 -16.44 -3.68 6.99
N GLU A 294 -17.00 -4.55 7.81
CA GLU A 294 -18.03 -5.50 7.41
C GLU A 294 -19.44 -4.92 7.64
N GLN A 295 -20.38 -5.23 6.75
CA GLN A 295 -21.79 -4.81 6.87
C GLN A 295 -22.42 -5.25 8.20
N GLN A 296 -22.01 -6.42 8.71
CA GLN A 296 -22.52 -6.97 9.97
C GLN A 296 -22.03 -6.19 11.18
N ARG A 297 -20.79 -5.67 11.14
CA ARG A 297 -20.21 -4.86 12.23
C ARG A 297 -20.72 -3.43 12.21
N PHE A 298 -20.97 -2.89 11.01
CA PHE A 298 -21.42 -1.51 10.80
C PHE A 298 -22.71 -1.47 9.94
N PRO A 299 -23.85 -1.96 10.45
CA PRO A 299 -25.08 -2.05 9.67
C PRO A 299 -25.68 -0.69 9.31
N TYR A 300 -25.42 0.34 10.12
CA TYR A 300 -25.85 1.72 9.90
C TYR A 300 -24.99 2.49 8.89
N ALA A 301 -23.75 2.05 8.65
CA ALA A 301 -22.83 2.76 7.75
C ALA A 301 -23.20 2.55 6.27
N SER A 302 -23.34 3.65 5.53
CA SER A 302 -23.67 3.62 4.11
C SER A 302 -22.61 2.88 3.28
N THR A 303 -22.95 2.50 2.04
CA THR A 303 -21.97 1.89 1.12
C THR A 303 -20.81 2.85 0.82
N LYS A 304 -21.09 4.15 0.79
CA LYS A 304 -20.09 5.22 0.65
C LYS A 304 -19.18 5.30 1.87
N ALA A 305 -19.76 5.35 3.08
CA ALA A 305 -19.00 5.36 4.34
C ALA A 305 -18.11 4.13 4.52
N ARG A 306 -18.52 2.96 4.01
CA ARG A 306 -17.72 1.73 4.07
C ARG A 306 -16.72 1.57 2.93
N ASP A 307 -16.82 2.38 1.87
CA ASP A 307 -15.90 2.30 0.75
C ASP A 307 -14.48 2.70 1.17
N THR A 308 -13.51 1.86 0.80
CA THR A 308 -12.12 2.04 1.22
C THR A 308 -11.48 3.27 0.58
N CYS A 309 -11.83 3.58 -0.67
CA CYS A 309 -11.25 4.72 -1.37
C CYS A 309 -11.86 6.04 -0.87
N TYR A 310 -13.15 6.03 -0.52
CA TYR A 310 -13.83 7.14 0.12
C TYR A 310 -13.21 7.46 1.50
N ARG A 311 -13.13 6.46 2.41
CA ARG A 311 -12.51 6.66 3.74
C ARG A 311 -11.06 7.13 3.65
N LYS A 312 -10.25 6.58 2.74
CA LYS A 312 -8.84 6.98 2.56
C LYS A 312 -8.69 8.43 2.09
N GLN A 313 -9.60 8.94 1.25
CA GLN A 313 -9.59 10.35 0.83
C GLN A 313 -9.78 11.28 2.03
N ILE A 314 -10.79 10.99 2.85
CA ILE A 314 -11.12 11.77 4.05
C ILE A 314 -10.01 11.66 5.10
N LEU A 315 -9.54 10.43 5.36
CA LEU A 315 -8.47 10.17 6.33
C LEU A 315 -7.19 10.93 5.98
N LEU A 316 -6.81 10.98 4.69
CA LEU A 316 -5.63 11.75 4.28
C LEU A 316 -5.84 13.25 4.47
N LYS A 317 -7.04 13.77 4.17
CA LYS A 317 -7.37 15.18 4.41
C LYS A 317 -7.34 15.51 5.90
N GLU A 318 -7.88 14.62 6.74
CA GLU A 318 -7.88 14.74 8.19
C GLU A 318 -6.44 14.75 8.75
N LEU A 319 -5.64 13.72 8.44
CA LEU A 319 -4.26 13.58 8.95
C LEU A 319 -3.34 14.72 8.51
N VAL A 320 -3.40 15.13 7.24
CA VAL A 320 -2.52 16.19 6.72
C VAL A 320 -2.85 17.54 7.36
N GLY A 321 -4.14 17.86 7.55
CA GLY A 321 -4.52 19.16 8.12
C GLY A 321 -4.22 19.31 9.62
N TYR A 322 -3.90 18.22 10.33
CA TYR A 322 -3.44 18.32 11.72
C TYR A 322 -1.99 18.81 11.87
N ASN A 323 -1.21 18.87 10.77
CA ASN A 323 0.19 19.33 10.78
C ASN A 323 0.97 18.76 11.99
N SER A 324 0.83 17.46 12.24
CA SER A 324 1.48 16.76 13.36
C SER A 324 2.90 16.35 13.01
N ASP A 325 3.81 16.44 13.97
CA ASP A 325 5.20 16.03 13.82
C ASP A 325 5.37 14.52 14.02
N ILE A 326 4.57 13.95 14.93
CA ILE A 326 4.51 12.51 15.22
C ILE A 326 3.10 12.00 14.92
N ILE A 327 3.01 10.97 14.08
CA ILE A 327 1.75 10.31 13.74
C ILE A 327 1.87 8.80 14.02
N CYS A 328 1.17 8.34 15.06
CA CYS A 328 1.07 6.94 15.45
C CYS A 328 -0.27 6.37 15.00
N LEU A 329 -0.26 5.42 14.06
CA LEU A 329 -1.48 4.82 13.53
C LEU A 329 -1.60 3.34 13.92
N GLN A 330 -2.82 2.89 14.19
CA GLN A 330 -3.17 1.48 14.38
C GLN A 330 -4.09 1.02 13.24
N GLU A 331 -4.18 -0.30 13.03
CA GLU A 331 -4.97 -0.90 11.94
C GLU A 331 -4.62 -0.42 10.51
N VAL A 332 -3.36 -0.04 10.31
CA VAL A 332 -2.86 0.28 8.96
C VAL A 332 -2.74 -1.00 8.13
N GLU A 333 -3.45 -1.05 7.00
CA GLU A 333 -3.38 -2.18 6.06
C GLU A 333 -1.95 -2.41 5.56
N LYS A 334 -1.42 -3.62 5.78
CA LYS A 334 -0.20 -4.09 5.14
C LYS A 334 -0.47 -4.56 3.71
N LYS A 335 0.45 -4.24 2.77
CA LYS A 335 0.89 -5.26 1.80
C LYS A 335 1.80 -6.21 2.58
N ILE A 336 1.36 -7.45 2.73
CA ILE A 336 1.95 -8.48 3.62
C ILE A 336 3.49 -8.49 3.51
N ILE A 337 4.17 -8.13 4.60
CA ILE A 337 5.59 -8.45 4.83
C ILE A 337 5.66 -9.13 6.20
N ARG A 338 6.09 -10.40 6.19
CA ARG A 338 6.35 -11.24 7.37
C ARG A 338 7.84 -11.19 7.74
N ASN A 339 8.12 -11.53 8.99
CA ASN A 339 9.40 -11.85 9.66
C ASN A 339 9.80 -10.75 10.68
N SER A 340 10.31 -11.03 11.89
CA SER A 340 11.03 -12.20 12.43
C SER A 340 10.74 -12.40 13.94
N LYS A 341 10.92 -13.62 14.47
CA LYS A 341 10.36 -14.11 15.75
C LYS A 341 11.34 -14.23 16.94
N HIS A 342 12.51 -13.59 16.91
CA HIS A 342 13.65 -14.00 17.76
C HIS A 342 13.90 -13.20 19.05
N ILE A 343 13.02 -12.27 19.46
CA ILE A 343 13.24 -11.42 20.65
C ILE A 343 12.40 -11.89 21.87
N TYR A 344 11.50 -12.85 21.68
CA TYR A 344 10.51 -13.23 22.71
C TYR A 344 11.04 -14.22 23.77
N ASP A 345 12.14 -14.92 23.51
CA ASP A 345 12.52 -16.12 24.28
C ASP A 345 13.06 -15.81 25.70
N ASP A 346 13.77 -14.70 25.89
CA ASP A 346 14.31 -14.32 27.22
C ASP A 346 13.24 -13.77 28.17
N LEU A 347 12.19 -13.15 27.63
CA LEU A 347 11.06 -12.63 28.40
C LEU A 347 10.10 -13.76 28.81
N LEU A 348 9.90 -14.73 27.92
CA LEU A 348 9.12 -15.94 28.17
C LEU A 348 9.63 -16.67 29.41
N ASN A 349 10.94 -16.71 29.63
CA ASN A 349 11.53 -17.39 30.79
C ASN A 349 11.30 -16.65 32.13
N LYS A 350 11.09 -15.33 32.11
CA LYS A 350 10.80 -14.55 33.34
C LYS A 350 9.31 -14.50 33.68
N VAL A 351 8.43 -14.57 32.68
CA VAL A 351 6.96 -14.52 32.86
C VAL A 351 6.34 -15.91 33.04
N SER A 352 6.93 -16.95 32.43
CA SER A 352 6.38 -18.33 32.46
C SER A 352 6.42 -19.00 33.83
N SER A 353 7.21 -18.52 34.79
CA SER A 353 7.21 -19.07 36.14
C SER A 353 5.91 -18.78 36.92
N ASN A 354 5.09 -17.81 36.50
CA ASN A 354 3.94 -17.32 37.28
C ASN A 354 2.55 -17.62 36.68
N PHE A 355 2.44 -18.06 35.42
CA PHE A 355 1.14 -18.19 34.74
C PHE A 355 0.97 -19.53 33.99
N LYS A 356 -0.02 -20.34 34.39
CA LYS A 356 -0.32 -21.66 33.79
C LYS A 356 -0.89 -21.62 32.36
N ASP A 357 -1.39 -20.47 31.88
CA ASP A 357 -2.13 -20.34 30.62
C ASP A 357 -1.44 -19.48 29.53
N MET A 358 -0.10 -19.33 29.61
CA MET A 358 0.69 -18.52 28.65
C MET A 358 0.52 -18.92 27.18
N ASN A 359 0.20 -20.18 26.87
CA ASN A 359 -0.03 -20.62 25.49
C ASN A 359 -1.23 -19.92 24.80
N LYS A 360 -2.24 -19.43 25.54
CA LYS A 360 -3.32 -18.61 24.96
C LYS A 360 -2.91 -17.15 24.71
N LEU A 361 -2.02 -16.63 25.56
CA LEU A 361 -1.50 -15.26 25.50
C LEU A 361 -0.52 -15.06 24.34
N LEU A 362 0.30 -16.07 24.06
CA LEU A 362 1.39 -16.04 23.07
C LEU A 362 0.98 -16.35 21.63
N VAL A 363 -0.27 -16.74 21.41
CA VAL A 363 -0.83 -16.97 20.06
C VAL A 363 -1.25 -15.64 19.39
N GLN A 364 -1.34 -14.54 20.16
CA GLN A 364 -1.79 -13.25 19.65
C GLN A 364 -0.65 -12.49 18.94
N ASN A 365 -0.94 -11.93 17.77
CA ASN A 365 0.02 -11.18 16.94
C ASN A 365 0.13 -9.69 17.34
N THR A 366 0.00 -9.36 18.63
CA THR A 366 0.18 -7.99 19.13
C THR A 366 1.63 -7.55 18.94
N VAL A 367 1.83 -6.31 18.47
CA VAL A 367 3.15 -5.75 18.18
C VAL A 367 3.34 -4.43 18.92
N LEU A 368 4.55 -4.20 19.41
CA LEU A 368 5.05 -2.90 19.83
C LEU A 368 5.96 -2.34 18.74
N GLN A 369 5.67 -1.14 18.25
CA GLN A 369 6.59 -0.37 17.42
C GLN A 369 7.32 0.63 18.30
N LEU A 370 8.64 0.74 18.13
CA LEU A 370 9.49 1.66 18.87
C LEU A 370 10.38 2.43 17.89
N LEU A 371 10.44 3.74 18.03
CA LEU A 371 11.28 4.64 17.25
C LEU A 371 11.99 5.59 18.21
N ALA A 372 13.32 5.62 18.19
CA ALA A 372 14.12 6.65 18.85
C ALA A 372 14.49 7.73 17.83
N VAL A 373 14.29 8.99 18.19
CA VAL A 373 14.74 10.15 17.42
C VAL A 373 15.55 11.08 18.31
N GLU A 374 16.57 11.72 17.73
CA GLU A 374 17.37 12.72 18.42
C GLU A 374 16.82 14.12 18.11
N HIS A 375 16.81 15.00 19.13
CA HIS A 375 16.42 16.38 18.97
C HIS A 375 17.40 17.15 18.08
N SER A 376 16.91 17.78 17.00
CA SER A 376 17.76 18.45 16.00
C SER A 376 18.61 19.60 16.58
N HIS A 377 18.13 20.25 17.64
CA HIS A 377 18.79 21.41 18.25
C HIS A 377 19.42 21.12 19.62
N LEU A 378 19.21 19.92 20.18
CA LEU A 378 19.69 19.53 21.52
C LEU A 378 20.38 18.17 21.42
N PRO A 379 21.66 18.12 21.01
CA PRO A 379 22.40 16.87 20.86
C PRO A 379 22.43 16.07 22.16
N GLY A 380 22.22 14.75 22.06
CA GLY A 380 22.12 13.85 23.23
C GLY A 380 20.81 13.98 24.02
N THR A 381 19.77 14.55 23.41
CA THR A 381 18.40 14.54 23.92
C THR A 381 17.55 13.67 23.00
N GLU A 382 17.19 12.47 23.46
CA GLU A 382 16.41 11.51 22.68
C GLU A 382 14.93 11.49 23.06
N LEU A 383 14.08 11.36 22.05
CA LEU A 383 12.65 11.11 22.20
C LEU A 383 12.33 9.70 21.70
N LEU A 384 11.79 8.89 22.59
CA LEU A 384 11.38 7.52 22.32
C LEU A 384 9.87 7.46 22.09
N ILE A 385 9.47 7.04 20.91
CA ILE A 385 8.09 6.99 20.45
C ILE A 385 7.68 5.51 20.32
N ALA A 386 6.79 5.09 21.21
CA ALA A 386 6.19 3.77 21.22
C ALA A 386 4.76 3.82 20.66
N ASN A 387 4.37 2.79 19.89
CA ASN A 387 3.02 2.64 19.35
C ASN A 387 2.57 1.18 19.44
N THR A 388 1.35 0.91 19.89
CA THR A 388 0.79 -0.44 19.96
C THR A 388 -0.71 -0.51 19.68
N HIS A 389 -1.21 -1.74 19.51
CA HIS A 389 -2.63 -2.05 19.49
C HIS A 389 -2.83 -3.35 20.30
N LEU A 390 -3.37 -3.21 21.51
CA LEU A 390 -3.53 -4.32 22.45
C LEU A 390 -4.72 -5.22 22.11
N TYR A 391 -4.76 -6.40 22.71
CA TYR A 391 -5.76 -7.42 22.42
C TYR A 391 -7.21 -6.97 22.69
N SER A 392 -8.06 -7.08 21.67
CA SER A 392 -9.42 -6.49 21.65
C SER A 392 -10.52 -7.27 22.38
N ASN A 393 -10.29 -8.52 22.80
CA ASN A 393 -11.35 -9.28 23.47
C ASN A 393 -11.60 -8.75 24.89
N LYS A 394 -12.75 -8.09 25.07
CA LYS A 394 -13.17 -7.50 26.34
C LYS A 394 -13.18 -8.47 27.53
N HIS A 395 -13.37 -9.78 27.29
CA HIS A 395 -13.47 -10.78 28.35
C HIS A 395 -12.12 -11.17 28.96
N ASN A 396 -11.00 -10.77 28.36
CA ASN A 396 -9.67 -11.14 28.84
C ASN A 396 -8.80 -9.90 29.16
N PRO A 397 -9.14 -9.09 30.20
CA PRO A 397 -8.36 -7.93 30.61
C PRO A 397 -6.92 -8.23 31.09
N GLU A 398 -6.62 -9.44 31.56
CA GLU A 398 -5.27 -9.90 31.92
C GLU A 398 -4.34 -9.87 30.74
N VAL A 399 -4.86 -10.24 29.57
CA VAL A 399 -4.07 -10.29 28.35
C VAL A 399 -3.54 -8.90 28.05
N ARG A 400 -4.40 -7.88 28.14
CA ARG A 400 -4.02 -6.49 27.90
C ARG A 400 -3.07 -5.96 28.97
N LEU A 401 -3.32 -6.27 30.25
CA LEU A 401 -2.43 -5.89 31.34
C LEU A 401 -1.03 -6.46 31.14
N LEU A 402 -0.91 -7.76 30.86
CA LEU A 402 0.38 -8.40 30.60
C LEU A 402 1.05 -7.84 29.35
N GLN A 403 0.29 -7.62 28.26
CA GLN A 403 0.84 -7.00 27.06
C GLN A 403 1.36 -5.59 27.31
N ALA A 404 0.64 -4.77 28.09
CA ALA A 404 1.08 -3.44 28.46
C ALA A 404 2.34 -3.48 29.35
N ALA A 405 2.40 -4.40 30.31
CA ALA A 405 3.58 -4.61 31.14
C ALA A 405 4.80 -5.04 30.32
N ILE A 406 4.61 -5.93 29.35
CA ILE A 406 5.64 -6.32 28.39
C ILE A 406 6.11 -5.09 27.57
N CYS A 407 5.18 -4.25 27.11
CA CYS A 407 5.54 -3.04 26.37
C CYS A 407 6.36 -2.07 27.22
N ALA A 408 5.92 -1.78 28.44
CA ALA A 408 6.63 -0.91 29.37
C ALA A 408 8.04 -1.44 29.67
N TYR A 409 8.17 -2.74 29.94
CA TYR A 409 9.47 -3.39 30.13
C TYR A 409 10.38 -3.22 28.91
N PHE A 410 9.87 -3.41 27.68
CA PHE A 410 10.68 -3.25 26.47
C PHE A 410 11.15 -1.81 26.26
N ILE A 411 10.30 -0.82 26.57
CA ILE A 411 10.66 0.60 26.51
C ILE A 411 11.82 0.86 27.48
N GLU A 412 11.69 0.47 28.75
CA GLU A 412 12.75 0.63 29.76
C GLU A 412 14.05 -0.11 29.39
N HIS A 413 13.89 -1.34 28.90
CA HIS A 413 15.02 -2.17 28.49
C HIS A 413 15.78 -1.55 27.32
N TYR A 414 15.07 -0.98 26.34
CA TYR A 414 15.66 -0.30 25.20
C TYR A 414 16.42 0.96 25.64
N ILE A 415 15.82 1.79 26.50
CA ILE A 415 16.48 2.96 27.11
C ILE A 415 17.80 2.56 27.76
N LYS A 416 17.79 1.45 28.52
CA LYS A 416 18.98 0.95 29.22
C LYS A 416 20.07 0.43 28.28
N ILE A 417 19.70 -0.29 27.22
CA ILE A 417 20.66 -0.87 26.27
C ILE A 417 21.35 0.22 25.45
N GLU A 418 20.59 1.21 24.97
CA GLU A 418 21.13 2.32 24.18
C GLU A 418 21.88 3.34 25.06
N GLY A 419 21.67 3.30 26.38
CA GLY A 419 22.37 4.16 27.33
C GLY A 419 21.86 5.60 27.39
N TYR A 420 20.63 5.85 26.92
CA TYR A 420 20.02 7.19 26.92
C TYR A 420 19.89 7.74 28.34
N GLN A 421 20.33 8.99 28.51
CA GLN A 421 20.32 9.68 29.80
C GLN A 421 19.04 10.52 29.91
N ASN A 422 17.98 9.93 30.47
CA ASN A 422 16.66 10.56 30.66
C ASN A 422 15.94 10.96 29.34
N PRO A 423 15.67 10.00 28.43
CA PRO A 423 14.95 10.32 27.20
C PRO A 423 13.51 10.72 27.49
N GLY A 424 12.94 11.56 26.62
CA GLY A 424 11.50 11.74 26.52
C GLY A 424 10.84 10.44 26.07
N VAL A 425 9.68 10.10 26.60
CA VAL A 425 8.92 8.90 26.22
C VAL A 425 7.50 9.30 25.87
N ILE A 426 7.06 8.93 24.68
CA ILE A 426 5.68 9.00 24.23
C ILE A 426 5.23 7.58 23.88
N PHE A 427 4.14 7.11 24.47
CA PHE A 427 3.57 5.80 24.24
C PHE A 427 2.11 5.91 23.79
N CYS A 428 1.93 5.84 22.48
CA CYS A 428 0.65 5.91 21.80
C CYS A 428 0.03 4.52 21.59
N GLY A 429 -1.29 4.47 21.41
CA GLY A 429 -1.94 3.25 20.95
C GLY A 429 -3.43 3.20 21.15
N ASP A 430 -4.02 2.17 20.55
CA ASP A 430 -5.32 1.62 20.94
C ASP A 430 -5.06 0.53 22.00
N PHE A 431 -5.36 0.84 23.24
CA PHE A 431 -5.11 -0.05 24.37
C PHE A 431 -6.26 -1.02 24.62
N ASN A 432 -7.40 -0.89 23.90
CA ASN A 432 -8.61 -1.66 24.14
C ASN A 432 -9.01 -1.71 25.63
N SER A 433 -8.72 -0.64 26.38
CA SER A 433 -8.77 -0.60 27.85
C SER A 433 -9.41 0.71 28.33
N LEU A 434 -10.45 0.61 29.14
CA LEU A 434 -11.13 1.77 29.73
C LEU A 434 -10.30 2.42 30.85
N PRO A 435 -10.59 3.68 31.24
CA PRO A 435 -9.84 4.39 32.29
C PRO A 435 -9.86 3.73 33.68
N ASP A 436 -10.84 2.89 33.97
CA ASP A 436 -10.96 2.14 35.24
C ASP A 436 -10.31 0.74 35.17
N SER A 437 -9.71 0.39 34.03
CA SER A 437 -9.16 -0.94 33.79
C SER A 437 -7.84 -1.20 34.53
N PRO A 438 -7.51 -2.47 34.80
CA PRO A 438 -6.20 -2.86 35.34
C PRO A 438 -5.03 -2.32 34.51
N THR A 439 -5.16 -2.35 33.18
CA THR A 439 -4.14 -1.89 32.24
C THR A 439 -3.88 -0.40 32.36
N TYR A 440 -4.93 0.42 32.41
CA TYR A 440 -4.78 1.87 32.58
C TYR A 440 -4.17 2.22 33.94
N ASN A 441 -4.69 1.59 35.01
CA ASN A 441 -4.19 1.80 36.36
C ASN A 441 -2.70 1.46 36.47
N PHE A 442 -2.27 0.32 35.92
CA PHE A 442 -0.86 -0.08 35.87
C PHE A 442 0.02 0.98 35.20
N LEU A 443 -0.35 1.45 34.01
CA LEU A 443 0.44 2.43 33.24
C LEU A 443 0.54 3.78 33.96
N MET A 444 -0.53 4.20 34.65
CA MET A 444 -0.58 5.49 35.36
C MET A 444 0.13 5.47 36.71
N SER A 445 -0.01 4.39 37.49
CA SER A 445 0.58 4.27 38.83
C SER A 445 2.04 3.79 38.81
N GLY A 446 2.46 3.15 37.72
CA GLY A 446 3.73 2.42 37.66
C GLY A 446 3.70 1.05 38.34
N LYS A 447 2.60 0.69 39.03
CA LYS A 447 2.51 -0.54 39.84
C LYS A 447 1.10 -1.11 39.86
N TYR A 448 0.97 -2.42 39.69
CA TYR A 448 -0.32 -3.09 39.78
C TYR A 448 -0.22 -4.47 40.41
N GLU A 449 -1.02 -4.70 41.45
CA GLU A 449 -1.11 -6.00 42.11
C GLU A 449 -2.11 -6.90 41.37
N CYS A 450 -1.60 -7.97 40.76
CA CYS A 450 -2.43 -8.96 40.09
C CYS A 450 -3.30 -9.71 41.12
N CYS A 451 -4.60 -9.81 40.86
CA CYS A 451 -5.51 -10.49 41.79
C CYS A 451 -5.30 -12.02 41.78
N VAL A 452 -5.63 -12.69 42.88
CA VAL A 452 -5.49 -14.14 43.05
C VAL A 452 -6.42 -14.95 42.11
N THR A 453 -7.47 -14.31 41.57
CA THR A 453 -8.45 -14.95 40.68
C THR A 453 -7.97 -15.16 39.24
N TRP A 454 -6.78 -14.67 38.87
CA TRP A 454 -6.24 -14.77 37.51
C TRP A 454 -5.43 -16.06 37.28
N ASN A 455 -5.71 -17.13 38.04
CA ASN A 455 -4.99 -18.42 37.98
C ASN A 455 -3.46 -18.28 38.17
N ILE A 456 -3.05 -17.33 39.01
CA ILE A 456 -1.65 -17.21 39.46
C ILE A 456 -1.31 -18.49 40.24
N ASP A 457 -0.10 -19.04 40.06
CA ASP A 457 0.35 -20.17 40.88
C ASP A 457 0.22 -19.79 42.36
N PRO A 458 -0.55 -20.52 43.19
CA PRO A 458 -0.69 -20.21 44.61
C PRO A 458 0.64 -20.27 45.39
N ASN A 459 1.72 -20.77 44.78
CA ASN A 459 3.07 -20.77 45.34
C ASN A 459 3.97 -19.61 44.84
N SER A 460 3.48 -18.77 43.92
CA SER A 460 4.23 -17.60 43.46
C SER A 460 3.95 -16.39 44.37
N ASN A 461 5.01 -15.83 44.95
CA ASN A 461 4.95 -14.64 45.80
C ASN A 461 5.04 -13.33 45.01
N ASP A 462 5.17 -13.38 43.68
CA ASP A 462 5.45 -12.21 42.85
C ASP A 462 4.22 -11.82 42.01
N THR A 463 3.25 -11.20 42.68
CA THR A 463 1.97 -10.74 42.10
C THR A 463 2.03 -9.31 41.59
N MET A 464 3.13 -8.59 41.83
CA MET A 464 3.25 -7.17 41.51
C MET A 464 3.89 -6.96 40.14
N LEU A 465 3.20 -6.22 39.27
CA LEU A 465 3.78 -5.69 38.04
C LEU A 465 4.25 -4.26 38.30
N GLU A 466 5.46 -3.91 37.86
CA GLU A 466 6.03 -2.57 38.06
C GLU A 466 6.72 -2.02 36.80
N HIS A 467 6.74 -0.69 36.65
CA HIS A 467 7.57 0.07 35.72
C HIS A 467 7.92 1.45 36.29
N ASN A 468 8.98 2.07 35.78
CA ASN A 468 9.54 3.35 36.25
C ASN A 468 9.42 4.49 35.23
N LEU A 469 8.66 4.30 34.15
CA LEU A 469 8.44 5.31 33.11
C LEU A 469 7.72 6.60 33.60
N ASN A 470 7.13 6.58 34.79
CA ASN A 470 6.36 7.67 35.41
C ASN A 470 5.41 8.40 34.43
N LEU A 471 4.41 7.67 33.95
CA LEU A 471 3.54 8.14 32.87
C LEU A 471 2.40 9.02 33.37
N ASP A 472 1.84 9.79 32.44
CA ASP A 472 0.53 10.45 32.52
C ASP A 472 -0.16 10.37 31.15
N SER A 473 -1.47 10.62 31.09
CA SER A 473 -2.25 10.61 29.85
C SER A 473 -2.43 12.02 29.29
N ALA A 474 -1.80 12.32 28.15
CA ALA A 474 -1.70 13.67 27.61
C ALA A 474 -3.06 14.30 27.26
N CYS A 475 -3.99 13.50 26.75
CA CYS A 475 -5.35 13.93 26.41
C CYS A 475 -6.36 13.62 27.52
N GLY A 476 -5.90 13.21 28.71
CA GLY A 476 -6.75 12.80 29.81
C GLY A 476 -7.57 11.54 29.49
N THR A 477 -8.83 11.55 29.92
CA THR A 477 -9.78 10.43 29.72
C THR A 477 -11.06 10.95 29.07
N PRO A 478 -11.05 11.18 27.74
CA PRO A 478 -12.27 11.57 27.01
C PRO A 478 -13.42 10.61 27.31
N GLU A 479 -14.67 11.06 27.16
CA GLU A 479 -15.84 10.19 27.35
C GLU A 479 -15.76 8.95 26.44
N TYR A 480 -15.30 9.16 25.21
CA TYR A 480 -15.04 8.10 24.26
C TYR A 480 -13.96 8.50 23.26
N THR A 481 -13.26 7.49 22.77
CA THR A 481 -12.38 7.58 21.59
C THR A 481 -12.82 6.61 20.50
N ASN A 482 -13.57 5.56 20.86
CA ASN A 482 -14.32 4.69 19.95
C ASN A 482 -15.83 4.88 20.15
N TYR A 483 -16.59 5.02 19.05
CA TYR A 483 -18.03 5.20 19.11
C TYR A 483 -18.75 4.40 18.01
N THR A 484 -19.42 3.32 18.40
CA THR A 484 -20.27 2.50 17.52
C THR A 484 -21.66 2.31 18.14
N GLU A 485 -22.63 1.82 17.37
CA GLU A 485 -23.96 1.46 17.90
C GLU A 485 -23.90 0.46 19.08
N SER A 486 -22.90 -0.43 19.09
CA SER A 486 -22.81 -1.52 20.08
C SER A 486 -21.89 -1.25 21.27
N PHE A 487 -21.00 -0.26 21.14
CA PHE A 487 -19.97 0.03 22.13
C PHE A 487 -19.50 1.47 22.01
N THR A 488 -19.26 2.11 23.14
CA THR A 488 -18.70 3.45 23.26
C THR A 488 -17.75 3.47 24.45
N GLY A 489 -16.56 4.04 24.29
CA GLY A 489 -15.61 4.17 25.39
C GLY A 489 -14.26 4.75 24.98
N CYS A 490 -13.49 5.16 25.98
CA CYS A 490 -12.11 5.62 25.83
C CYS A 490 -11.17 4.42 25.79
N LEU A 491 -10.60 4.16 24.62
CA LEU A 491 -9.69 3.04 24.37
C LEU A 491 -8.29 3.48 23.96
N ASP A 492 -8.18 4.70 23.43
CA ASP A 492 -6.97 5.25 22.84
C ASP A 492 -6.32 6.22 23.82
N TYR A 493 -4.99 6.19 23.91
CA TYR A 493 -4.23 7.07 24.81
C TYR A 493 -2.91 7.51 24.19
N ILE A 494 -2.46 8.70 24.59
CA ILE A 494 -1.08 9.17 24.41
C ILE A 494 -0.49 9.25 25.82
N PHE A 495 0.22 8.21 26.25
CA PHE A 495 0.95 8.25 27.51
C PHE A 495 2.29 8.95 27.31
N TYR A 496 2.76 9.69 28.31
CA TYR A 496 4.06 10.34 28.25
C TYR A 496 4.75 10.36 29.62
N ASN A 497 6.08 10.37 29.66
CA ASN A 497 6.80 10.50 30.93
C ASN A 497 6.75 11.94 31.45
N LYS A 498 5.97 12.15 32.50
CA LYS A 498 5.66 13.50 33.01
C LYS A 498 6.83 14.18 33.71
N ASP A 499 7.93 13.49 33.97
CA ASP A 499 9.13 14.11 34.54
C ASP A 499 9.91 14.93 33.50
N ILE A 500 9.79 14.57 32.23
CA ILE A 500 10.62 15.11 31.14
C ILE A 500 9.81 16.01 30.20
N LEU A 501 8.59 15.59 29.88
CA LEU A 501 7.72 16.31 28.95
C LEU A 501 6.59 17.02 29.71
N LYS A 502 6.08 18.11 29.14
CA LYS A 502 4.85 18.80 29.57
C LYS A 502 3.89 18.90 28.39
N VAL A 503 2.60 18.79 28.65
CA VAL A 503 1.54 19.01 27.65
C VAL A 503 1.26 20.51 27.56
N ALA A 504 1.54 21.10 26.41
CA ALA A 504 1.32 22.52 26.13
C ALA A 504 -0.11 22.78 25.64
N ASP A 505 -0.67 21.89 24.83
CA ASP A 505 -2.03 22.00 24.30
C ASP A 505 -2.64 20.63 23.95
N VAL A 506 -3.96 20.56 23.90
CA VAL A 506 -4.73 19.37 23.49
C VAL A 506 -5.83 19.81 22.53
N VAL A 507 -5.86 19.20 21.34
CA VAL A 507 -6.92 19.49 20.36
C VAL A 507 -8.24 18.90 20.87
N PRO A 508 -9.33 19.70 20.98
CA PRO A 508 -10.58 19.23 21.54
C PRO A 508 -11.20 18.08 20.73
N MET A 509 -11.98 17.25 21.42
CA MET A 509 -12.79 16.20 20.79
C MET A 509 -13.89 16.84 19.93
N PRO A 510 -14.36 16.16 18.85
CA PRO A 510 -15.46 16.67 18.04
C PRO A 510 -16.74 16.80 18.86
N ARG A 511 -17.61 17.73 18.46
CA ARG A 511 -18.94 17.89 19.07
C ARG A 511 -19.71 16.58 19.00
N HIS A 512 -20.31 16.17 20.11
CA HIS A 512 -21.06 14.91 20.20
C HIS A 512 -22.16 14.79 19.13
N GLU A 513 -22.83 15.91 18.81
CA GLU A 513 -23.85 16.00 17.76
C GLU A 513 -23.35 15.52 16.38
N HIS A 514 -22.09 15.81 16.03
CA HIS A 514 -21.49 15.35 14.78
C HIS A 514 -21.18 13.85 14.81
N VAL A 515 -20.77 13.32 15.96
CA VAL A 515 -20.44 11.89 16.13
C VAL A 515 -21.68 11.00 15.97
N ILE A 516 -22.81 11.44 16.54
CA ILE A 516 -24.06 10.65 16.53
C ILE A 516 -24.97 10.93 15.33
N ALA A 517 -24.61 11.88 14.47
CA ALA A 517 -25.45 12.33 13.35
C ALA A 517 -25.91 11.19 12.43
N GLN A 518 -25.12 10.11 12.33
CA GLN A 518 -25.42 8.91 11.54
C GLN A 518 -25.35 7.63 12.41
N VAL A 519 -25.93 7.68 13.61
CA VAL A 519 -25.99 6.60 14.61
C VAL A 519 -24.65 6.33 15.31
N GLY A 520 -23.56 6.18 14.56
CA GLY A 520 -22.21 5.97 15.10
C GLY A 520 -21.13 6.09 14.03
N LEU A 521 -19.94 5.58 14.35
CA LEU A 521 -18.75 5.64 13.50
C LEU A 521 -18.35 4.23 12.99
N PRO A 522 -17.75 4.08 11.78
CA PRO A 522 -17.49 5.13 10.80
C PRO A 522 -18.78 5.58 10.12
N ASN A 523 -18.74 6.76 9.52
CA ASN A 523 -19.85 7.32 8.77
C ASN A 523 -19.35 8.16 7.58
N GLU A 524 -20.22 8.92 6.91
CA GLU A 524 -19.81 9.64 5.70
C GLU A 524 -18.84 10.81 5.97
N TYR A 525 -18.72 11.25 7.23
CA TYR A 525 -17.89 12.37 7.66
C TYR A 525 -16.68 11.93 8.49
N PHE A 526 -16.74 10.74 9.11
CA PHE A 526 -15.68 10.16 9.94
C PHE A 526 -15.19 8.83 9.34
N PRO A 527 -13.89 8.72 8.96
CA PRO A 527 -13.37 7.58 8.20
C PRO A 527 -13.01 6.35 9.05
N SER A 528 -13.15 6.42 10.38
CA SER A 528 -12.84 5.36 11.34
C SER A 528 -13.95 5.24 12.39
N ASP A 529 -14.04 4.10 13.08
CA ASP A 529 -14.85 3.96 14.30
C ASP A 529 -14.21 4.60 15.54
N HIS A 530 -12.96 5.07 15.40
CA HIS A 530 -12.23 5.83 16.41
C HIS A 530 -12.14 7.33 16.06
N ILE A 531 -11.73 8.15 17.04
CA ILE A 531 -11.46 9.58 16.93
C ILE A 531 -9.99 9.81 17.26
N PRO A 532 -9.22 10.57 16.44
CA PRO A 532 -7.81 10.79 16.72
C PRO A 532 -7.65 11.66 17.97
N LEU A 533 -6.68 11.29 18.81
CA LEU A 533 -6.19 12.14 19.89
C LEU A 533 -4.98 12.92 19.39
N ILE A 534 -4.95 14.23 19.69
CA ILE A 534 -3.85 15.11 19.31
C ILE A 534 -3.48 15.99 20.50
N CYS A 535 -2.19 16.05 20.82
CA CYS A 535 -1.63 16.94 21.83
C CYS A 535 -0.30 17.54 21.35
N THR A 536 0.10 18.64 21.96
CA THR A 536 1.41 19.26 21.75
C THR A 536 2.22 19.14 23.03
N PHE A 537 3.42 18.57 22.89
CA PHE A 537 4.40 18.45 23.97
C PHE A 537 5.45 19.55 23.87
N GLN A 538 6.01 19.89 25.01
CA GLN A 538 7.26 20.64 25.15
C GLN A 538 8.15 19.92 26.15
N TRP A 539 9.46 20.11 26.04
CA TRP A 539 10.39 19.69 27.07
C TRP A 539 10.18 20.54 28.33
N LYS A 540 10.33 19.94 29.51
CA LYS A 540 10.37 20.70 30.76
C LYS A 540 11.71 21.41 30.88
N ASP A 541 11.67 22.66 31.34
CA ASP A 541 12.87 23.40 31.69
C ASP A 541 13.59 22.66 32.83
N SER A 542 14.89 22.43 32.66
CA SER A 542 15.74 21.71 33.61
C SER A 542 15.99 22.48 34.90
#